data_AF-A0A7W3QNC1-F1
#
_entry.id   AF-A0A7W3QNC1-F1
#
_cell.length_a   1.000
_cell.length_b   1.000
_cell.length_c   1.000
_cell.angle_alpha   90.00
_cell.angle_beta   90.00
_cell.angle_gamma   90.00
#
_symmetry.space_group_name_H-M   'P 1'
#
loop_
_entity.id
_entity.type
_entity.pdbx_description
1 polymer ?
#
loop_
_entity_poly.entity_id
_entity_poly.type
_entity_poly.pdbx_seq_one_letter_code
_entity_poly.pdbx_strand_id
1 'polypeptide(L)'
;MNRRGNGLSADAYAPLADLAPDLADAMLTALREAGIAAYALSEQDVDRLYVDVAMKPTAEGVLRAHLPRQGEPDPLEQTGDADDGADGAATGGQPTGPQPTGTLTTGPQSPVGGDAAGAGDGGRAGERDEDAIWAEIVAGYDAVHEGDRVPWPDEENIDEPAGRDEPREGEDRTGRFPDARVIRAAHDDEDDYPPAPDEEGHYVPPPPPPLPSADPLTKGAWIALVGGPLYLLLTVLLSWHVPGWAAFLAVAAFIGGFVTLVLRMGDEPRDGDDGAII
;
A
#
# COMPACT_ATOMS: atom_id res chain seq x y z
N MET A 1 9.84 -14.37 1.56
CA MET A 1 10.24 -13.61 2.76
C MET A 1 11.73 -13.82 2.99
N ASN A 2 12.52 -12.75 2.99
CA ASN A 2 13.94 -12.82 3.34
C ASN A 2 14.11 -12.56 4.84
N ARG A 3 14.76 -13.49 5.55
CA ARG A 3 15.07 -13.37 6.99
C ARG A 3 16.53 -12.94 7.13
N ARG A 4 16.77 -11.81 7.81
CA ARG A 4 18.12 -11.33 8.16
C ARG A 4 18.33 -11.50 9.66
N GLY A 5 19.37 -12.24 10.06
CA GLY A 5 19.64 -12.53 11.48
C GLY A 5 20.93 -11.87 11.96
N ASN A 6 21.03 -11.59 13.26
CA ASN A 6 22.24 -11.01 13.84
C ASN A 6 23.28 -12.04 14.30
N GLY A 7 23.19 -13.30 13.85
CA GLY A 7 24.16 -14.35 14.14
C GLY A 7 24.08 -14.96 15.55
N LEU A 8 23.17 -14.46 16.39
CA LEU A 8 22.85 -15.02 17.70
C LEU A 8 21.52 -15.77 17.62
N SER A 9 21.36 -16.82 18.43
CA SER A 9 20.15 -17.64 18.46
C SER A 9 19.56 -17.70 19.87
N ALA A 10 18.24 -17.56 19.96
CA ALA A 10 17.45 -17.79 21.17
C ALA A 10 16.45 -18.93 20.99
N ASP A 11 16.00 -19.49 22.12
CA ASP A 11 15.01 -20.57 22.16
C ASP A 11 13.61 -20.10 21.76
N ALA A 12 13.29 -18.82 21.98
CA ALA A 12 12.02 -18.21 21.63
C ALA A 12 12.19 -16.76 21.22
N TYR A 13 11.37 -16.30 20.27
CA TYR A 13 11.41 -14.94 19.75
C TYR A 13 10.06 -14.24 19.89
N ALA A 14 10.10 -12.96 20.24
CA ALA A 14 8.95 -12.07 20.29
C ALA A 14 9.11 -10.90 19.30
N PRO A 15 8.00 -10.40 18.72
CA PRO A 15 8.04 -9.20 17.89
C PRO A 15 8.41 -7.98 18.76
N LEU A 16 9.28 -7.12 18.23
CA LEU A 16 9.75 -5.91 18.89
C LEU A 16 9.23 -4.63 18.21
N ALA A 17 9.49 -4.45 16.91
CA ALA A 17 9.11 -3.24 16.16
C ALA A 17 9.14 -3.48 14.64
N ASP A 18 8.41 -2.66 13.89
CA ASP A 18 8.47 -2.58 12.42
C ASP A 18 9.34 -1.36 12.04
N LEU A 19 10.42 -1.58 11.29
CA LEU A 19 11.48 -0.58 11.00
C LEU A 19 11.76 -0.50 9.50
N ALA A 20 12.24 0.65 9.01
CA ALA A 20 12.80 0.74 7.66
C ALA A 20 14.01 -0.22 7.52
N PRO A 21 14.28 -0.81 6.34
CA PRO A 21 15.34 -1.81 6.15
C PRO A 21 16.72 -1.38 6.66
N ASP A 22 17.15 -0.15 6.37
CA ASP A 22 18.45 0.38 6.81
C ASP A 22 18.53 0.49 8.35
N LEU A 23 17.42 0.86 8.99
CA LEU A 23 17.33 0.99 10.44
C LEU A 23 17.24 -0.39 11.11
N ALA A 24 16.59 -1.36 10.47
CA ALA A 24 16.56 -2.75 10.94
C ALA A 24 17.97 -3.35 10.96
N ASP A 25 18.78 -3.10 9.92
CA ASP A 25 20.17 -3.57 9.87
C ASP A 25 21.06 -2.90 10.94
N ALA A 26 20.86 -1.60 11.18
CA ALA A 26 21.51 -0.90 12.29
C ALA A 26 21.10 -1.50 13.66
N MET A 27 19.82 -1.83 13.85
CA MET A 27 19.31 -2.44 15.08
C MET A 27 19.79 -3.88 15.28
N LEU A 28 19.89 -4.68 14.21
CA LEU A 28 20.49 -6.01 14.30
C LEU A 28 21.95 -5.94 14.75
N THR A 29 22.68 -4.91 14.33
CA THR A 29 24.06 -4.64 14.77
C THR A 29 24.11 -4.24 16.25
N ALA A 30 23.31 -3.25 16.65
CA ALA A 30 23.27 -2.80 18.05
C ALA A 30 22.84 -3.91 19.03
N LEU A 31 21.86 -4.75 18.64
CA LEU A 31 21.42 -5.88 19.46
C LEU A 31 22.47 -6.98 19.53
N ARG A 32 23.26 -7.19 18.46
CA ARG A 32 24.41 -8.11 18.48
C ARG A 32 25.46 -7.63 19.49
N GLU A 33 25.79 -6.35 19.50
CA GLU A 33 26.73 -5.76 20.45
C GLU A 33 26.25 -5.87 21.89
N ALA A 34 24.93 -5.78 22.11
CA ALA A 34 24.30 -6.03 23.40
C ALA A 34 24.19 -7.51 23.79
N GLY A 35 24.59 -8.44 22.91
CA GLY A 35 24.50 -9.89 23.14
C GLY A 35 23.08 -10.46 23.08
N ILE A 36 22.15 -9.78 22.41
CA ILE A 36 20.74 -10.14 22.32
C ILE A 36 20.46 -10.80 20.97
N ALA A 37 19.89 -12.01 20.97
CA ALA A 37 19.52 -12.68 19.73
C ALA A 37 18.35 -11.98 19.03
N ALA A 38 18.51 -11.68 17.75
CA ALA A 38 17.53 -10.95 16.96
C ALA A 38 17.53 -11.32 15.48
N TYR A 39 16.37 -11.21 14.83
CA TYR A 39 16.25 -11.31 13.38
C TYR A 39 15.15 -10.38 12.85
N ALA A 40 15.30 -9.91 11.62
CA ALA A 40 14.30 -9.17 10.87
C ALA A 40 13.67 -10.03 9.78
N LEU A 41 12.38 -9.83 9.53
CA LEU A 41 11.64 -10.35 8.38
C LEU A 41 11.22 -9.19 7.49
N SER A 42 11.61 -9.22 6.22
CA SER A 42 11.19 -8.20 5.26
C SER A 42 9.76 -8.44 4.76
N GLU A 43 8.87 -7.48 5.02
CA GLU A 43 7.48 -7.41 4.56
C GLU A 43 7.33 -6.19 3.62
N GLN A 44 7.39 -6.43 2.31
CA GLN A 44 7.26 -5.45 1.22
C GLN A 44 8.21 -4.23 1.34
N ASP A 45 7.89 -3.26 2.20
CA ASP A 45 8.66 -2.02 2.42
C ASP A 45 9.14 -1.82 3.88
N VAL A 46 8.77 -2.74 4.78
CA VAL A 46 9.06 -2.64 6.22
C VAL A 46 9.67 -3.94 6.74
N ASP A 47 10.65 -3.83 7.63
CA ASP A 47 11.29 -4.96 8.29
C ASP A 47 10.72 -5.15 9.70
N ARG A 48 10.08 -6.29 9.94
CA ARG A 48 9.61 -6.66 11.28
C ARG A 48 10.74 -7.30 12.08
N LEU A 49 11.17 -6.64 13.15
CA LEU A 49 12.25 -7.06 14.04
C LEU A 49 11.71 -7.95 15.18
N TYR A 50 12.38 -9.08 15.38
CA TYR A 50 12.11 -10.06 16.44
C TYR A 50 13.34 -10.21 17.34
N VAL A 51 13.12 -10.38 18.64
CA VAL A 51 14.19 -10.54 19.65
C VAL A 51 13.89 -11.69 20.60
N ASP A 52 14.92 -12.18 21.29
CA ASP A 52 14.78 -13.15 22.37
C ASP A 52 13.72 -12.71 23.40
N VAL A 53 12.74 -13.59 23.66
CA VAL A 53 11.67 -13.37 24.63
C VAL A 53 12.22 -13.02 26.01
N ALA A 54 13.30 -13.68 26.45
CA ALA A 54 13.90 -13.45 27.76
C ALA A 54 14.56 -12.06 27.86
N MET A 55 15.06 -11.55 26.74
CA MET A 55 15.82 -10.29 26.67
C MET A 55 15.01 -9.13 26.12
N LYS A 56 13.70 -9.32 25.84
CA LYS A 56 12.82 -8.29 25.31
C LYS A 56 12.85 -6.97 26.10
N PRO A 57 12.79 -6.94 27.45
CA PRO A 57 12.85 -5.68 28.20
C PRO A 57 14.16 -4.91 27.99
N THR A 58 15.28 -5.63 27.86
CA THR A 58 16.59 -5.04 27.58
C THR A 58 16.65 -4.53 26.13
N ALA A 59 16.09 -5.28 25.19
CA ALA A 59 16.02 -4.89 23.78
C ALA A 59 15.17 -3.63 23.57
N GLU A 60 14.06 -3.47 24.29
CA GLU A 60 13.26 -2.23 24.29
C GLU A 60 14.07 -1.02 24.77
N GLY A 61 14.96 -1.22 25.75
CA GLY A 61 15.88 -0.18 26.21
C GLY A 61 16.90 0.24 25.15
N VAL A 62 17.49 -0.73 24.43
CA VAL A 62 18.43 -0.47 23.33
C VAL A 62 17.73 0.24 22.17
N LEU A 63 16.50 -0.19 21.84
CA LEU A 63 15.68 0.42 20.82
C LEU A 63 15.37 1.89 21.16
N ARG A 64 14.95 2.17 22.40
CA ARG A 64 14.67 3.54 22.86
C ARG A 64 15.91 4.45 22.82
N ALA A 65 17.10 3.89 23.05
CA ALA A 65 18.35 4.65 23.01
C ALA A 65 18.79 5.00 21.57
N HIS A 66 18.44 4.16 20.60
CA HIS A 66 18.90 4.31 19.21
C HIS A 66 17.85 4.87 18.25
N LEU A 67 16.57 4.78 18.59
CA LEU A 67 15.55 5.55 17.89
C LEU A 67 15.75 7.04 18.26
N PRO A 68 15.96 7.93 17.28
CA PRO A 68 15.84 9.36 17.56
C PRO A 68 14.45 9.57 18.16
N ARG A 69 14.36 10.41 19.19
CA ARG A 69 13.13 10.77 19.91
C ARG A 69 12.10 11.33 18.93
N GLN A 70 11.45 10.48 18.15
CA GLN A 70 10.35 10.83 17.28
C GLN A 70 9.11 10.88 18.16
N GLY A 71 8.76 12.10 18.56
CA GLY A 71 7.42 12.43 19.03
C GLY A 71 7.04 11.87 20.40
N GLU A 72 7.83 12.16 21.43
CA GLU A 72 7.19 12.48 22.70
C GLU A 72 6.77 13.96 22.59
N PRO A 73 5.47 14.30 22.66
CA PRO A 73 5.06 15.70 22.73
C PRO A 73 5.68 16.29 23.99
N ASP A 74 6.40 17.39 23.82
CA ASP A 74 6.94 18.21 24.91
C ASP A 74 5.79 18.54 25.88
N PRO A 75 5.80 18.01 27.13
CA PRO A 75 4.87 18.50 28.12
C PRO A 75 5.42 19.85 28.58
N LEU A 76 4.60 20.89 28.42
CA LEU A 76 4.84 22.31 28.69
C LEU A 76 5.37 23.02 27.41
N GLU A 77 4.60 23.80 26.67
CA GLU A 77 3.77 24.92 27.13
C GLU A 77 2.62 25.20 26.13
N GLN A 78 1.38 25.28 26.62
CA GLN A 78 0.69 26.58 26.60
C GLN A 78 -0.43 26.64 27.62
N THR A 79 -0.13 27.40 28.68
CA THR A 79 -0.96 28.48 29.21
C THR A 79 -2.38 28.10 29.63
N GLY A 80 -2.50 27.86 30.94
CA GLY A 80 -3.58 28.53 31.65
C GLY A 80 -3.33 30.03 31.66
N ASP A 81 -4.37 30.81 31.40
CA ASP A 81 -4.44 32.21 31.81
C ASP A 81 -5.84 32.50 32.34
N ALA A 82 -5.94 32.57 33.66
CA ALA A 82 -6.85 33.40 34.45
C ALA A 82 -6.57 33.13 35.94
N ASP A 83 -5.60 33.84 36.53
CA ASP A 83 -5.85 34.55 37.80
C ASP A 83 -4.81 35.66 38.03
N ASP A 84 -5.30 36.71 38.68
CA ASP A 84 -4.68 38.02 38.87
C ASP A 84 -3.32 38.05 39.62
N GLY A 85 -2.42 38.90 39.12
CA GLY A 85 -1.66 39.90 39.86
C GLY A 85 -0.65 39.48 40.94
N ALA A 86 0.65 39.68 40.68
CA ALA A 86 1.59 40.30 41.63
C ALA A 86 2.92 40.72 40.99
N ASP A 87 3.40 41.88 41.44
CA ASP A 87 4.51 42.69 40.97
C ASP A 87 5.93 42.10 41.07
N GLY A 88 6.83 42.56 40.17
CA GLY A 88 8.11 43.13 40.62
C GLY A 88 9.43 42.62 39.98
N ALA A 89 10.06 43.50 39.19
CA ALA A 89 11.52 43.81 39.13
C ALA A 89 12.53 42.69 38.73
N ALA A 90 13.62 42.90 37.98
CA ALA A 90 14.25 44.04 37.31
C ALA A 90 15.48 43.52 36.48
N THR A 91 15.92 44.32 35.50
CA THR A 91 17.33 44.46 34.99
C THR A 91 17.97 43.25 34.29
N GLY A 92 18.57 43.29 33.09
CA GLY A 92 19.08 44.34 32.21
C GLY A 92 20.35 43.80 31.51
N GLY A 93 20.66 44.22 30.27
CA GLY A 93 22.03 44.11 29.71
C GLY A 93 22.15 43.51 28.31
N GLN A 94 22.29 44.38 27.32
CA GLN A 94 22.84 44.10 25.98
C GLN A 94 24.37 44.24 26.01
N PRO A 95 25.14 43.62 25.09
CA PRO A 95 25.80 44.43 24.04
C PRO A 95 26.09 43.74 22.67
N THR A 96 25.92 44.53 21.60
CA THR A 96 26.76 44.75 20.38
C THR A 96 27.42 43.61 19.54
N GLY A 97 27.31 43.73 18.20
CA GLY A 97 27.84 42.86 17.11
C GLY A 97 29.38 42.85 16.89
N PRO A 98 29.95 42.55 15.68
CA PRO A 98 29.51 42.98 14.33
C PRO A 98 29.64 41.94 13.17
N GLN A 99 29.11 42.31 12.00
CA GLN A 99 29.28 41.68 10.67
C GLN A 99 30.63 42.03 10.00
N PRO A 100 31.01 41.34 8.90
CA PRO A 100 31.34 42.07 7.67
C PRO A 100 30.83 41.45 6.34
N THR A 101 30.04 42.27 5.62
CA THR A 101 30.10 42.70 4.20
C THR A 101 30.70 41.87 3.05
N GLY A 102 29.94 41.83 1.94
CA GLY A 102 30.42 42.04 0.56
C GLY A 102 29.53 41.38 -0.54
N THR A 103 28.54 42.05 -1.16
CA THR A 103 28.51 42.98 -2.33
C THR A 103 28.13 42.36 -3.70
N LEU A 104 27.04 42.92 -4.29
CA LEU A 104 26.70 43.18 -5.71
C LEU A 104 26.30 41.95 -6.58
N THR A 105 25.26 41.94 -7.42
CA THR A 105 24.82 42.93 -8.43
C THR A 105 23.35 42.64 -8.87
N THR A 106 22.42 43.60 -8.86
CA THR A 106 21.78 44.31 -10.01
C THR A 106 21.15 43.40 -11.10
N GLY A 107 19.88 43.44 -11.52
CA GLY A 107 18.67 44.29 -11.37
C GLY A 107 17.52 43.61 -12.18
N PRO A 108 16.45 44.27 -12.69
CA PRO A 108 15.83 45.56 -12.37
C PRO A 108 14.38 45.43 -11.84
N GLN A 109 13.81 46.56 -11.42
CA GLN A 109 12.55 46.70 -10.71
C GLN A 109 11.47 47.29 -11.64
N SER A 110 10.28 46.69 -11.62
CA SER A 110 8.87 47.18 -11.69
C SER A 110 8.46 48.36 -12.60
N PRO A 111 7.15 48.49 -12.98
CA PRO A 111 6.07 48.92 -12.07
C PRO A 111 4.79 48.04 -12.18
N VAL A 112 4.20 47.59 -11.07
CA VAL A 112 3.12 48.21 -10.26
C VAL A 112 1.79 48.51 -10.99
N GLY A 113 0.74 47.89 -10.45
CA GLY A 113 -0.69 48.24 -10.53
C GLY A 113 -1.51 46.95 -10.53
N GLY A 114 -2.42 46.63 -9.62
CA GLY A 114 -2.99 47.25 -8.43
C GLY A 114 -4.20 46.38 -8.03
N ASP A 115 -4.36 46.15 -6.73
CA ASP A 115 -5.57 45.76 -5.97
C ASP A 115 -6.50 44.62 -6.48
N ALA A 116 -6.63 43.55 -5.69
CA ALA A 116 -7.84 43.27 -4.89
C ALA A 116 -7.92 41.82 -4.36
N ALA A 117 -8.24 41.72 -3.05
CA ALA A 117 -9.13 40.76 -2.41
C ALA A 117 -8.85 39.23 -2.48
N GLY A 118 -8.37 38.71 -1.35
CA GLY A 118 -9.15 37.76 -0.53
C GLY A 118 -9.24 36.30 -0.96
N ALA A 119 -8.44 35.45 -0.32
CA ALA A 119 -8.89 34.28 0.43
C ALA A 119 -7.67 33.62 1.05
N GLY A 120 -7.67 33.48 2.38
CA GLY A 120 -6.80 32.52 3.02
C GLY A 120 -7.35 31.12 2.75
N ASP A 121 -6.53 30.28 2.14
CA ASP A 121 -6.48 28.88 2.52
C ASP A 121 -5.02 28.52 2.77
N GLY A 122 -4.79 27.98 3.96
CA GLY A 122 -3.48 27.59 4.44
C GLY A 122 -3.39 26.08 4.40
N GLY A 123 -2.36 25.55 3.74
CA GLY A 123 -2.08 24.12 3.83
C GLY A 123 -0.94 23.67 2.92
N ARG A 124 0.30 23.77 3.42
CA ARG A 124 1.49 23.01 3.01
C ARG A 124 1.91 23.11 1.53
N ALA A 125 2.84 24.04 1.26
CA ALA A 125 3.92 23.74 0.33
C ALA A 125 4.78 22.63 0.96
N GLY A 126 4.52 21.38 0.58
CA GLY A 126 5.18 20.19 1.12
C GLY A 126 4.71 18.89 0.45
N GLU A 127 3.49 18.85 -0.07
CA GLU A 127 3.12 17.93 -1.15
C GLU A 127 3.58 18.54 -2.48
N ARG A 128 4.26 17.77 -3.33
CA ARG A 128 4.50 18.18 -4.72
C ARG A 128 3.14 18.53 -5.31
N ASP A 129 3.04 19.63 -6.05
CA ASP A 129 1.79 20.03 -6.70
C ASP A 129 1.38 18.95 -7.72
N GLU A 130 0.62 17.95 -7.25
CA GLU A 130 0.30 16.75 -8.00
C GLU A 130 -0.52 17.12 -9.23
N ASP A 131 -1.39 18.11 -9.11
CA ASP A 131 -2.21 18.62 -10.20
C ASP A 131 -1.33 19.22 -11.31
N ALA A 132 -0.26 19.95 -10.95
CA ALA A 132 0.70 20.47 -11.93
C ALA A 132 1.51 19.35 -12.61
N ILE A 133 1.90 18.30 -11.86
CA ILE A 133 2.65 17.15 -12.39
C ILE A 133 1.76 16.30 -13.31
N TRP A 134 0.52 16.05 -12.92
CA TRP A 134 -0.45 15.32 -13.75
C TRP A 134 -0.77 16.10 -15.03
N ALA A 135 -0.92 17.43 -14.94
CA ALA A 135 -1.12 18.27 -16.11
C ALA A 135 0.07 18.22 -17.08
N GLU A 136 1.30 18.16 -16.56
CA GLU A 136 2.52 17.99 -17.38
C GLU A 136 2.54 16.63 -18.10
N ILE A 137 2.22 15.53 -17.40
CA ILE A 137 2.16 14.19 -18.00
C ILE A 137 1.10 14.10 -19.10
N VAL A 138 -0.10 14.64 -18.85
CA VAL A 138 -1.19 14.63 -19.84
C VAL A 138 -0.85 15.52 -21.04
N ALA A 139 -0.23 16.67 -20.82
CA ALA A 139 0.22 17.55 -21.90
C ALA A 139 1.30 16.89 -22.78
N GLY A 140 2.14 16.02 -22.19
CA GLY A 140 3.17 15.26 -22.92
C GLY A 140 2.65 14.01 -23.63
N TYR A 141 1.44 13.54 -23.34
CA TYR A 141 0.91 12.27 -23.88
C TYR A 141 0.69 12.30 -25.40
N ASP A 142 0.15 13.39 -25.93
CA ASP A 142 -0.09 13.56 -27.39
C ASP A 142 1.13 14.14 -28.13
N ALA A 143 2.27 14.33 -27.45
CA ALA A 143 3.48 14.80 -28.09
C ALA A 143 4.05 13.68 -28.98
N VAL A 144 3.86 13.83 -30.30
CA VAL A 144 4.50 12.98 -31.30
C VAL A 144 6.01 13.17 -31.18
N HIS A 145 6.68 12.17 -30.61
CA HIS A 145 8.14 12.17 -30.55
C HIS A 145 8.67 11.95 -31.97
N GLU A 146 9.26 12.99 -32.55
CA GLU A 146 9.80 12.96 -33.91
C GLU A 146 11.14 12.21 -33.88
N GLY A 147 11.05 10.89 -33.98
CA GLY A 147 12.15 9.94 -33.97
C GLY A 147 11.60 8.56 -34.35
N ASP A 148 12.36 7.82 -35.15
CA ASP A 148 12.02 6.46 -35.56
C ASP A 148 11.60 5.64 -34.34
N ARG A 149 10.56 4.79 -34.50
CA ARG A 149 9.88 4.02 -33.44
C ARG A 149 10.85 3.71 -32.29
N VAL A 150 10.55 4.19 -31.08
CA VAL A 150 11.40 3.91 -29.90
C VAL A 150 11.64 2.41 -29.87
N PRO A 151 12.89 1.95 -30.12
CA PRO A 151 13.16 0.52 -30.18
C PRO A 151 12.82 -0.05 -28.82
N TRP A 152 12.03 -1.12 -28.84
CA TRP A 152 11.73 -1.86 -27.62
C TRP A 152 13.05 -2.24 -26.94
N PRO A 153 13.18 -2.10 -25.60
CA PRO A 153 14.44 -2.35 -24.91
C PRO A 153 15.01 -3.72 -25.29
N ASP A 154 16.32 -3.78 -25.55
CA ASP A 154 16.97 -5.02 -25.98
C ASP A 154 16.81 -6.16 -24.97
N GLU A 155 16.62 -5.81 -23.69
CA GLU A 155 16.36 -6.76 -22.59
C GLU A 155 15.02 -7.51 -22.77
N GLU A 156 14.08 -6.94 -23.51
CA GLU A 156 12.78 -7.53 -23.83
C GLU A 156 12.71 -8.00 -25.29
N ASN A 157 13.75 -7.77 -26.10
CA ASN A 157 13.91 -8.37 -27.42
C ASN A 157 14.42 -9.81 -27.23
N ILE A 158 13.50 -10.76 -27.26
CA ILE A 158 13.84 -12.19 -27.22
C ILE A 158 14.37 -12.59 -28.61
N ASP A 159 15.68 -12.88 -28.69
CA ASP A 159 16.29 -13.43 -29.91
C ASP A 159 15.71 -14.80 -30.23
N GLU A 160 14.86 -14.88 -31.25
CA GLU A 160 14.42 -16.14 -31.81
C GLU A 160 15.62 -16.80 -32.53
N PRO A 161 16.05 -18.01 -32.12
CA PRO A 161 17.31 -18.57 -32.61
C PRO A 161 17.23 -18.90 -34.10
N ALA A 162 17.82 -18.04 -34.93
CA ALA A 162 17.99 -18.25 -36.36
C ALA A 162 18.89 -19.47 -36.62
N GLY A 163 18.31 -20.56 -37.12
CA GLY A 163 19.07 -21.74 -37.57
C GLY A 163 18.63 -23.08 -37.00
N ARG A 164 17.44 -23.19 -36.40
CA ARG A 164 16.76 -24.46 -36.22
C ARG A 164 15.63 -24.53 -37.24
N ASP A 165 15.50 -25.64 -37.98
CA ASP A 165 14.36 -25.90 -38.86
C ASP A 165 13.10 -25.39 -38.17
N GLU A 166 12.34 -24.50 -38.83
CA GLU A 166 11.15 -23.89 -38.25
C GLU A 166 10.32 -25.00 -37.57
N PRO A 167 10.15 -24.96 -36.24
CA PRO A 167 9.30 -25.94 -35.59
C PRO A 167 7.94 -25.84 -36.26
N ARG A 168 7.36 -26.97 -36.69
CA ARG A 168 5.95 -26.92 -37.10
C ARG A 168 5.18 -26.33 -35.93
N GLU A 169 4.33 -25.33 -36.22
CA GLU A 169 3.42 -24.75 -35.23
C GLU A 169 2.82 -25.88 -34.37
N GLY A 170 3.06 -25.81 -33.05
CA GLY A 170 2.62 -26.80 -32.07
C GLY A 170 3.68 -27.69 -31.42
N GLU A 171 4.95 -27.63 -31.82
CA GLU A 171 5.99 -28.50 -31.24
C GLU A 171 6.64 -27.90 -29.98
N ASP A 172 5.94 -28.01 -28.85
CA ASP A 172 6.37 -27.64 -27.50
C ASP A 172 7.57 -28.50 -27.04
N ARG A 173 8.74 -27.88 -26.84
CA ARG A 173 9.94 -28.54 -26.26
C ARG A 173 10.03 -28.41 -24.73
N THR A 174 9.04 -27.78 -24.12
CA THR A 174 8.96 -27.55 -22.67
C THR A 174 7.66 -28.17 -22.19
N GLY A 175 7.59 -29.50 -22.29
CA GLY A 175 6.40 -30.28 -22.00
C GLY A 175 5.64 -29.71 -20.80
N ARG A 176 4.49 -29.10 -21.13
CA ARG A 176 3.48 -28.47 -20.25
C ARG A 176 3.38 -26.95 -20.39
N PHE A 177 3.15 -26.45 -21.61
CA PHE A 177 2.22 -25.32 -21.78
C PHE A 177 1.30 -25.58 -22.99
N PRO A 178 -0.01 -25.27 -22.91
CA PRO A 178 -0.88 -25.37 -24.07
C PRO A 178 -0.45 -24.35 -25.12
N ASP A 179 -0.46 -24.80 -26.38
CA ASP A 179 -0.09 -24.07 -27.59
C ASP A 179 -0.50 -22.58 -27.54
N ALA A 180 0.47 -21.69 -27.41
CA ALA A 180 0.22 -20.25 -27.43
C ALA A 180 -0.12 -19.87 -28.88
N ARG A 181 -1.42 -19.69 -29.16
CA ARG A 181 -1.88 -19.26 -30.47
C ARG A 181 -1.32 -17.85 -30.75
N VAL A 182 -0.37 -17.76 -31.67
CA VAL A 182 0.21 -16.50 -32.15
C VAL A 182 -0.91 -15.73 -32.85
N ILE A 183 -1.38 -14.65 -32.23
CA ILE A 183 -2.30 -13.71 -32.89
C ILE A 183 -1.46 -12.87 -33.85
N ARG A 184 -1.43 -13.26 -35.12
CA ARG A 184 -0.86 -12.43 -36.18
C ARG A 184 -1.71 -11.17 -36.30
N ALA A 185 -1.10 -10.00 -36.09
CA ALA A 185 -1.75 -8.73 -36.41
C ALA A 185 -2.15 -8.76 -37.89
N ALA A 186 -3.44 -8.59 -38.17
CA ALA A 186 -3.91 -8.45 -39.54
C ALA A 186 -3.17 -7.26 -40.16
N HIS A 187 -2.52 -7.48 -41.30
CA HIS A 187 -2.09 -6.36 -42.12
C HIS A 187 -3.36 -5.66 -42.61
N ASP A 188 -3.42 -4.34 -42.42
CA ASP A 188 -4.48 -3.48 -42.93
C ASP A 188 -4.42 -3.45 -44.47
N ASP A 189 -4.99 -4.47 -45.10
CA ASP A 189 -5.43 -4.39 -46.48
C ASP A 189 -6.86 -3.80 -46.45
N GLU A 190 -6.95 -2.47 -46.34
CA GLU A 190 -8.21 -1.71 -46.16
C GLU A 190 -9.21 -1.78 -47.33
N ASP A 191 -8.88 -2.48 -48.42
CA ASP A 191 -9.64 -2.40 -49.68
C ASP A 191 -10.44 -3.66 -50.08
N ASP A 192 -10.49 -4.72 -49.27
CA ASP A 192 -11.22 -5.96 -49.62
C ASP A 192 -12.26 -6.42 -48.57
N TYR A 193 -12.92 -5.45 -47.90
CA TYR A 193 -14.10 -5.77 -47.09
C TYR A 193 -15.38 -5.61 -47.92
N PRO A 194 -16.16 -6.69 -48.16
CA PRO A 194 -17.47 -6.55 -48.80
C PRO A 194 -18.35 -5.62 -47.94
N PRO A 195 -19.22 -4.77 -48.53
CA PRO A 195 -20.09 -3.90 -47.75
C PRO A 195 -20.86 -4.76 -46.76
N ALA A 196 -20.78 -4.40 -45.48
CA ALA A 196 -21.39 -5.17 -44.41
C ALA A 196 -22.86 -5.46 -44.79
N PRO A 197 -23.30 -6.73 -44.76
CA PRO A 197 -24.72 -7.00 -44.90
C PRO A 197 -25.46 -6.16 -43.87
N ASP A 198 -26.62 -5.66 -44.29
CA ASP A 198 -27.59 -4.93 -43.51
C ASP A 198 -27.77 -5.51 -42.09
N GLU A 199 -28.18 -4.62 -41.18
CA GLU A 199 -28.33 -4.71 -39.71
C GLU A 199 -29.24 -5.86 -39.21
N GLU A 200 -29.11 -7.05 -39.79
CA GLU A 200 -29.95 -8.22 -39.63
C GLU A 200 -29.33 -9.14 -38.58
N GLY A 201 -29.48 -8.72 -37.32
CA GLY A 201 -29.26 -9.58 -36.17
C GLY A 201 -28.31 -9.00 -35.14
N HIS A 202 -28.61 -7.81 -34.60
CA HIS A 202 -28.05 -7.43 -33.31
C HIS A 202 -28.39 -8.52 -32.29
N TYR A 203 -27.36 -9.27 -31.86
CA TYR A 203 -27.48 -10.25 -30.81
C TYR A 203 -27.96 -9.55 -29.54
N VAL A 204 -29.23 -9.75 -29.20
CA VAL A 204 -29.76 -9.42 -27.89
C VAL A 204 -29.46 -10.63 -27.01
N PRO A 205 -28.50 -10.55 -26.07
CA PRO A 205 -28.27 -11.65 -25.16
C PRO A 205 -29.58 -12.02 -24.49
N PRO A 206 -29.90 -13.32 -24.37
CA PRO A 206 -31.06 -13.74 -23.60
C PRO A 206 -30.91 -13.15 -22.19
N PRO A 207 -32.02 -12.73 -21.55
CA PRO A 207 -31.96 -12.21 -20.20
C PRO A 207 -31.25 -13.24 -19.30
N PRO A 208 -30.27 -12.81 -18.49
CA PRO A 208 -29.50 -13.73 -17.67
C PRO A 208 -30.44 -14.54 -16.77
N PRO A 209 -30.11 -15.82 -16.50
CA PRO A 209 -30.91 -16.65 -15.62
C PRO A 209 -31.07 -15.97 -14.26
N PRO A 210 -32.22 -16.12 -13.57
CA PRO A 210 -32.43 -15.50 -12.27
C PRO A 210 -31.38 -16.03 -11.29
N LEU A 211 -30.82 -15.11 -10.49
CA LEU A 211 -29.78 -15.46 -9.52
C LEU A 211 -30.29 -16.55 -8.55
N PRO A 212 -29.46 -17.56 -8.25
CA PRO A 212 -29.82 -18.59 -7.29
C PRO A 212 -30.12 -17.94 -5.94
N SER A 213 -31.24 -18.34 -5.33
CA SER A 213 -31.61 -17.85 -4.01
C SER A 213 -30.57 -18.32 -3.00
N ALA A 214 -29.92 -17.37 -2.31
CA ALA A 214 -28.93 -17.70 -1.29
C ALA A 214 -29.54 -18.61 -0.21
N ASP A 215 -28.88 -19.75 0.02
CA ASP A 215 -29.24 -20.78 0.99
C ASP A 215 -29.39 -20.17 2.40
N PRO A 216 -30.46 -20.50 3.15
CA PRO A 216 -30.65 -20.08 4.54
C PRO A 216 -29.43 -20.31 5.44
N LEU A 217 -28.66 -21.38 5.22
CA LEU A 217 -27.47 -21.66 6.02
C LEU A 217 -26.37 -20.62 5.78
N THR A 218 -26.13 -20.25 4.51
CA THR A 218 -25.17 -19.19 4.14
C THR A 218 -25.58 -17.85 4.71
N LYS A 219 -26.87 -17.53 4.67
CA LYS A 219 -27.40 -16.31 5.29
C LYS A 219 -27.15 -16.30 6.80
N GLY A 220 -27.44 -17.41 7.47
CA GLY A 220 -27.17 -17.57 8.90
C GLY A 220 -25.69 -17.38 9.24
N ALA A 221 -24.80 -17.91 8.42
CA ALA A 221 -23.36 -17.80 8.62
C ALA A 221 -22.84 -16.36 8.42
N TRP A 222 -23.35 -15.62 7.42
CA TRP A 222 -23.06 -14.18 7.28
C TRP A 222 -23.60 -13.35 8.44
N ILE A 223 -24.81 -13.64 8.92
CA ILE A 223 -25.38 -12.98 10.10
C ILE A 223 -24.54 -13.27 11.33
N ALA A 224 -24.06 -14.50 11.51
CA ALA A 224 -23.22 -14.86 12.65
C ALA A 224 -21.83 -14.19 12.56
N LEU A 225 -21.23 -14.17 11.36
CA LEU A 225 -19.93 -13.55 11.08
C LEU A 225 -19.93 -12.04 11.30
N VAL A 226 -20.97 -11.33 10.85
CA VAL A 226 -21.05 -9.87 11.03
C VAL A 226 -21.71 -9.52 12.36
N GLY A 227 -22.73 -10.27 12.76
CA GLY A 227 -23.56 -10.00 13.92
C GLY A 227 -22.84 -10.18 15.25
N GLY A 228 -21.93 -11.16 15.38
CA GLY A 228 -21.13 -11.33 16.60
C GLY A 228 -20.28 -10.09 16.92
N PRO A 229 -19.39 -9.65 16.01
CA PRO A 229 -18.60 -8.43 16.18
C PRO A 229 -19.46 -7.18 16.31
N LEU A 230 -20.51 -7.04 15.48
CA LEU A 230 -21.39 -5.87 15.51
C LEU A 230 -22.16 -5.77 16.83
N TYR A 231 -22.62 -6.90 17.39
CA TYR A 231 -23.25 -6.94 18.71
C TYR A 231 -22.30 -6.46 19.79
N LEU A 232 -21.06 -6.95 19.80
CA LEU A 232 -20.05 -6.51 20.77
C LEU A 232 -19.73 -5.03 20.61
N LEU A 233 -19.55 -4.55 19.38
CA LEU A 233 -19.31 -3.14 19.08
C LEU A 233 -20.47 -2.25 19.58
N LEU A 234 -21.72 -2.65 19.31
CA LEU A 234 -22.90 -1.91 19.74
C LEU A 234 -23.03 -1.84 21.26
N THR A 235 -22.73 -2.94 21.95
CA THR A 235 -22.82 -2.97 23.42
C THR A 235 -21.75 -2.09 24.07
N VAL A 236 -20.55 -2.00 23.49
CA VAL A 236 -19.52 -1.04 23.91
C VAL A 236 -19.98 0.39 23.65
N LEU A 237 -20.49 0.68 22.46
CA LEU A 237 -20.92 2.03 22.07
C LEU A 237 -22.09 2.53 22.94
N LEU A 238 -23.05 1.67 23.27
CA LEU A 238 -24.21 1.99 24.09
C LEU A 238 -23.94 1.82 25.60
N SER A 239 -22.71 1.48 26.00
CA SER A 239 -22.32 1.21 27.40
C SER A 239 -23.23 0.19 28.10
N TRP A 240 -23.68 -0.82 27.35
CA TRP A 240 -24.52 -1.89 27.87
C TRP A 240 -23.67 -2.93 28.61
N HIS A 241 -24.13 -3.34 29.79
CA HIS A 241 -23.50 -4.42 30.53
C HIS A 241 -23.81 -5.77 29.87
N VAL A 242 -22.80 -6.36 29.22
CA VAL A 242 -22.92 -7.68 28.59
C VAL A 242 -22.52 -8.77 29.57
N PRO A 243 -23.44 -9.70 29.92
CA PRO A 243 -23.07 -10.83 30.77
C PRO A 243 -22.10 -11.76 30.03
N GLY A 244 -21.16 -12.39 30.76
CA GLY A 244 -20.08 -13.18 30.15
C GLY A 244 -20.54 -14.30 29.21
N TRP A 245 -21.70 -14.91 29.47
CA TRP A 245 -22.28 -15.93 28.58
C TRP A 245 -22.73 -15.33 27.23
N ALA A 246 -23.22 -14.10 27.19
CA ALA A 246 -23.64 -13.44 25.95
C ALA A 246 -22.42 -13.02 25.13
N ALA A 247 -21.37 -12.52 25.79
CA ALA A 247 -20.09 -12.26 25.14
C ALA A 247 -19.49 -13.55 24.55
N PHE A 248 -19.52 -14.65 25.30
CA PHE A 248 -19.10 -15.96 24.81
C PHE A 248 -19.91 -16.41 23.59
N LEU A 249 -21.25 -16.30 23.62
CA LEU A 249 -22.10 -16.64 22.47
C LEU A 249 -21.82 -15.77 21.25
N ALA A 250 -21.55 -14.47 21.42
CA ALA A 250 -21.21 -13.59 20.31
C ALA A 250 -19.90 -14.01 19.62
N VAL A 251 -18.88 -14.36 20.40
CA VAL A 251 -17.62 -14.88 19.87
C VAL A 251 -17.81 -16.26 19.24
N ALA A 252 -18.56 -17.16 19.87
CA ALA A 252 -18.85 -18.48 19.33
C ALA A 252 -19.64 -18.40 18.02
N ALA A 253 -20.60 -17.48 17.90
CA ALA A 253 -21.34 -17.22 16.68
C ALA A 253 -20.43 -16.68 15.57
N PHE A 254 -19.53 -15.75 15.88
CA PHE A 254 -18.54 -15.25 14.93
C PHE A 254 -17.68 -16.38 14.34
N ILE A 255 -17.08 -17.20 15.22
CA ILE A 255 -16.24 -18.33 14.81
C ILE A 255 -17.06 -19.37 14.04
N GLY A 256 -18.25 -19.72 14.53
CA GLY A 256 -19.14 -20.67 13.87
C GLY A 256 -19.58 -20.21 12.48
N GLY A 257 -19.88 -18.92 12.31
CA GLY A 257 -20.19 -18.31 11.01
C GLY A 257 -19.01 -18.41 10.05
N PHE A 258 -17.81 -18.02 10.51
CA PHE A 258 -16.59 -18.10 9.72
C PHE A 258 -16.27 -19.54 9.26
N VAL A 259 -16.27 -20.49 10.20
CA VAL A 259 -16.00 -21.91 9.89
C VAL A 259 -17.02 -22.46 8.90
N THR A 260 -18.30 -22.11 9.06
CA THR A 260 -19.36 -22.53 8.12
C THR A 260 -19.12 -21.99 6.71
N LEU A 261 -18.67 -20.74 6.56
CA LEU A 261 -18.32 -20.18 5.24
C LEU A 261 -17.12 -20.91 4.62
N VAL A 262 -16.07 -21.13 5.38
CA VAL A 262 -14.83 -21.76 4.88
C VAL A 262 -15.10 -23.19 4.41
N LEU A 263 -15.82 -23.99 5.20
CA LEU A 263 -16.16 -25.35 4.81
C LEU A 263 -17.03 -25.37 3.55
N ARG A 264 -17.95 -24.41 3.41
CA ARG A 264 -18.86 -24.34 2.27
C ARG A 264 -18.18 -23.89 0.97
N MET A 265 -17.21 -23.00 1.06
CA MET A 265 -16.46 -22.52 -0.11
C MET A 265 -15.62 -23.64 -0.77
N GLY A 266 -15.39 -24.74 -0.06
CA GLY A 266 -14.71 -25.93 -0.61
C GLY A 266 -15.61 -26.90 -1.37
N ASP A 267 -16.94 -26.74 -1.30
CA ASP A 267 -17.91 -27.74 -1.77
C ASP A 267 -18.54 -27.41 -3.14
N GLU A 268 -18.09 -26.37 -3.86
CA GLU A 268 -18.59 -26.09 -5.20
C GLU A 268 -18.14 -27.17 -6.21
N PRO A 269 -19.07 -27.89 -6.86
CA PRO A 269 -18.73 -28.78 -7.96
C PRO A 269 -18.09 -27.95 -9.06
N ARG A 270 -16.95 -28.40 -9.60
CA ARG A 270 -16.43 -27.88 -10.86
C ARG A 270 -17.55 -28.03 -11.90
N ASP A 271 -18.11 -26.92 -12.37
CA ASP A 271 -19.07 -26.94 -13.46
C ASP A 271 -18.42 -27.69 -14.62
N GLY A 272 -19.07 -28.78 -15.03
CA GLY A 272 -18.64 -29.62 -16.15
C GLY A 272 -18.97 -28.93 -17.48
N ASP A 273 -18.55 -27.69 -17.65
CA ASP A 273 -18.58 -27.01 -18.94
C ASP A 273 -17.32 -27.43 -19.70
N ASP A 274 -17.45 -28.59 -20.34
CA ASP A 274 -16.50 -29.11 -21.33
C ASP A 274 -16.56 -28.18 -22.55
N GLY A 275 -15.89 -27.04 -22.42
CA GLY A 275 -15.83 -25.96 -23.40
C GLY A 275 -15.00 -26.30 -24.64
N ALA A 276 -15.20 -27.47 -25.23
CA ALA A 276 -14.58 -27.86 -26.49
C ALA A 276 -15.52 -28.75 -27.33
N ILE A 277 -16.21 -28.13 -28.29
CA ILE A 277 -16.72 -28.83 -29.47
C ILE A 277 -15.57 -28.92 -30.48
N ILE A 278 -15.11 -30.14 -30.76
CA ILE A 278 -14.20 -30.50 -31.87
C ILE A 278 -14.96 -30.65 -33.18
#